data_AF-A0A957S0W2-F1
#
_entry.id   AF-A0A957S0W2-F1
#
_cell.length_a   1.000
_cell.length_b   1.000
_cell.length_c   1.000
_cell.angle_alpha   90.00
_cell.angle_beta   90.00
_cell.angle_gamma   90.00
#
_symmetry.space_group_name_H-M   'P 1'
#
loop_
_entity.id
_entity.type
_entity.pdbx_description
1 polymer ?
#
loop_
_entity_poly.entity_id
_entity_poly.type
_entity_poly.pdbx_seq_one_letter_code
_entity_poly.pdbx_strand_id
1 'polypeptide(L)' 'AYTAGGLLDLFVGLPVRVVTLTQIYPGYDNLVYRKPALGKLLRRVTYALEQSPLTVFGISHLLVIKKVTGEVSTE' A
#
# COMPACT_ATOMS: atom_id res chain seq x y z
N ALA A 1 -13.76 1.46 8.12
CA ALA A 1 -12.72 0.72 7.37
C ALA A 1 -11.68 1.73 6.89
N TYR A 2 -10.39 1.37 6.85
CA TYR A 2 -9.37 2.21 6.21
C TYR A 2 -9.56 2.12 4.69
N THR A 3 -10.02 3.20 4.08
CA THR A 3 -10.16 3.33 2.63
C THR A 3 -9.03 4.19 2.09
N ALA A 4 -8.71 4.05 0.79
CA ALA A 4 -7.75 4.91 0.12
C ALA A 4 -8.08 6.40 0.32
N GLY A 5 -9.33 6.80 0.10
CA GLY A 5 -9.80 8.17 0.34
C GLY A 5 -9.64 8.60 1.80
N GLY A 6 -10.12 7.79 2.74
CA GLY A 6 -10.05 8.12 4.16
C GLY A 6 -8.62 8.24 4.69
N LEU A 7 -7.65 7.53 4.11
CA LEU A 7 -6.24 7.70 4.43
C LEU A 7 -5.66 9.00 3.88
N LEU A 8 -6.06 9.42 2.67
CA LEU A 8 -5.64 10.68 2.07
C LEU A 8 -6.24 11.90 2.80
N ASP A 9 -7.47 11.76 3.26
CA ASP A 9 -8.19 12.81 3.99
C ASP A 9 -7.47 13.23 5.28
N LEU A 10 -6.73 12.32 5.92
CA LEU A 10 -5.92 12.62 7.11
C LEU A 10 -4.82 13.67 6.85
N PHE A 11 -4.46 13.92 5.59
CA PHE A 11 -3.37 14.80 5.20
C PHE A 11 -3.84 16.07 4.50
N VAL A 12 -5.15 16.29 4.40
CA VAL A 12 -5.72 17.52 3.84
C VAL A 12 -5.25 18.73 4.65
N GLY A 13 -4.69 19.73 3.96
CA GLY A 13 -4.18 20.96 4.58
C GLY A 13 -2.79 20.82 5.24
N LEU A 14 -2.20 19.64 5.26
CA LEU A 14 -0.83 19.45 5.76
C LEU A 14 0.20 19.65 4.64
N PRO A 15 1.40 20.19 4.95
CA PRO A 15 2.46 20.41 3.97
C PRO A 15 3.16 19.08 3.66
N VAL A 16 2.46 18.21 2.93
CA VAL A 16 2.94 16.89 2.56
C VAL A 16 2.62 16.57 1.10
N ARG A 17 3.41 15.67 0.51
CA ARG A 17 3.20 15.11 -0.82
C ARG A 17 3.02 13.60 -0.72
N VAL A 18 1.95 13.09 -1.29
CA VAL A 18 1.75 11.64 -1.46
C VAL A 18 2.75 11.15 -2.51
N VAL A 19 3.61 10.21 -2.11
CA VAL A 19 4.59 9.58 -3.01
C VAL A 19 4.00 8.32 -3.62
N THR A 20 3.34 7.51 -2.79
CA THR A 20 2.70 6.26 -3.20
C THR A 20 1.49 6.01 -2.31
N LEU A 21 0.39 5.56 -2.92
CA LEU A 21 -0.71 4.90 -2.22
C LEU A 21 -1.03 3.64 -3.01
N THR A 22 -0.84 2.48 -2.40
CA THR A 22 -1.14 1.18 -3.01
C THR A 22 -1.69 0.22 -1.96
N GLN A 23 -2.09 -0.97 -2.39
CA GLN A 23 -2.50 -2.06 -1.52
C GLN A 23 -1.58 -3.27 -1.69
N ILE A 24 -1.49 -4.09 -0.66
CA ILE A 24 -0.57 -5.24 -0.59
C ILE A 24 -1.37 -6.50 -0.26
N TYR A 25 -1.09 -7.58 -0.99
CA TYR A 25 -1.66 -8.90 -0.70
C TYR A 25 -0.95 -9.56 0.49
N PRO A 26 -1.60 -10.48 1.23
CA PRO A 26 -0.95 -11.16 2.34
C PRO A 26 0.25 -12.00 1.88
N GLY A 27 1.23 -12.20 2.77
CA GLY A 27 2.42 -13.01 2.49
C GLY A 27 2.15 -14.52 2.40
N TYR A 28 0.98 -14.97 2.87
CA TYR A 28 0.59 -16.40 2.94
C TYR A 28 1.56 -17.28 3.74
N ASP A 29 2.36 -16.73 4.67
CA ASP A 29 3.43 -17.48 5.33
C ASP A 29 2.92 -18.71 6.09
N ASN A 30 1.81 -18.57 6.81
CA ASN A 30 1.13 -19.69 7.48
C ASN A 30 0.67 -20.78 6.50
N LEU A 31 0.21 -20.38 5.31
CA LEU A 31 -0.24 -21.31 4.29
C LEU A 31 0.95 -21.98 3.59
N VAL A 32 2.04 -21.25 3.34
CA VAL A 32 3.29 -21.81 2.82
C VAL A 32 3.87 -22.81 3.83
N TYR A 33 3.82 -22.52 5.12
CA TYR A 33 4.27 -23.44 6.17
C TYR A 33 3.46 -24.75 6.17
N ARG A 34 2.12 -24.68 6.10
CA ARG A 34 1.24 -25.86 6.15
C ARG A 34 1.11 -26.60 4.81
N LYS A 35 1.10 -25.87 3.70
CA LYS A 35 0.88 -26.36 2.34
C LYS A 35 1.81 -25.64 1.36
N PRO A 36 3.09 -26.04 1.28
CA PRO A 36 4.13 -25.28 0.58
C PRO A 36 3.83 -24.98 -0.89
N ALA A 37 3.35 -25.97 -1.65
CA ALA A 37 3.05 -25.80 -3.07
C ALA A 37 1.91 -24.80 -3.30
N LEU A 38 0.81 -24.95 -2.55
CA LEU A 38 -0.36 -24.07 -2.66
C LEU A 38 -0.03 -22.65 -2.21
N GLY A 39 0.64 -22.49 -1.07
CA GLY A 39 1.03 -21.18 -0.56
C GLY A 39 1.96 -20.44 -1.51
N LYS A 40 2.94 -21.12 -2.10
CA LYS A 40 3.86 -20.52 -3.10
C LYS A 40 3.12 -20.13 -4.38
N LEU A 41 2.19 -20.96 -4.86
CA LEU A 41 1.38 -20.65 -6.04
C LEU A 41 0.52 -19.41 -5.81
N LEU A 42 -0.25 -19.39 -4.71
CA LEU A 42 -1.11 -18.24 -4.37
C LEU A 42 -0.30 -16.97 -4.23
N ARG A 43 0.81 -17.01 -3.48
CA ARG A 43 1.70 -15.86 -3.32
C ARG A 43 2.22 -15.34 -4.66
N ARG A 44 2.63 -16.24 -5.56
CA ARG A 44 3.13 -15.85 -6.89
C ARG A 44 2.03 -15.18 -7.72
N VAL A 45 0.82 -15.72 -7.71
CA VAL A 45 -0.32 -15.14 -8.42
C VAL A 45 -0.61 -13.75 -7.84
N THR A 46 -0.79 -13.63 -6.54
CA THR A 46 -1.20 -12.37 -5.92
C THR A 46 -0.15 -11.28 -6.02
N TYR A 47 1.14 -11.61 -5.91
CA TYR A 47 2.20 -10.62 -6.13
C TYR A 47 2.27 -10.16 -7.60
N ALA A 48 1.93 -11.02 -8.56
CA ALA A 48 1.77 -10.59 -9.95
C ALA A 48 0.57 -9.64 -10.11
N LEU A 49 -0.52 -9.87 -9.35
CA LEU A 49 -1.68 -8.98 -9.34
C LEU A 49 -1.37 -7.59 -8.76
N GLU A 50 -0.35 -7.44 -7.92
CA GLU A 50 0.02 -6.14 -7.33
C GLU A 50 0.43 -5.10 -8.38
N GLN A 51 0.92 -5.54 -9.53
CA GLN A 51 1.31 -4.70 -10.66
C GLN A 51 0.14 -4.41 -11.63
N SER A 52 -1.09 -4.74 -11.24
CA SER A 52 -2.29 -4.59 -12.05
C SER A 52 -3.38 -3.82 -11.30
N PRO A 53 -4.48 -3.40 -11.96
CA PRO A 53 -5.63 -2.81 -11.26
C PRO A 53 -6.23 -3.71 -10.18
N LEU A 54 -5.95 -5.02 -10.21
CA LEU A 54 -6.38 -5.97 -9.19
C LEU A 54 -5.63 -5.79 -7.85
N THR A 55 -4.65 -4.89 -7.75
CA THR A 55 -4.01 -4.51 -6.49
C THR A 55 -5.04 -4.03 -5.46
N VAL A 56 -6.19 -3.52 -5.89
CA VAL A 56 -7.27 -3.02 -5.02
C VAL A 56 -7.87 -4.08 -4.08
N PHE A 57 -7.64 -5.37 -4.37
CA PHE A 57 -8.05 -6.47 -3.50
C PHE A 57 -7.01 -6.82 -2.42
N GLY A 58 -5.86 -6.13 -2.40
CA GLY A 58 -4.89 -6.23 -1.32
C GLY A 58 -5.51 -5.80 0.00
N ILE A 59 -5.21 -6.54 1.07
CA ILE A 59 -5.89 -6.37 2.37
C ILE A 59 -5.24 -5.29 3.24
N SER A 60 -4.04 -4.84 2.88
CA SER A 60 -3.28 -3.82 3.58
C SER A 60 -3.10 -2.60 2.69
N HIS A 61 -3.19 -1.39 3.24
CA HIS A 61 -2.87 -0.15 2.53
C HIS A 61 -1.43 0.29 2.85
N LEU A 62 -0.63 0.56 1.82
CA LEU A 62 0.68 1.19 1.94
C LEU A 62 0.62 2.62 1.41
N LEU A 63 0.78 3.57 2.32
CA LEU A 63 0.81 5.00 2.03
C LEU A 63 2.20 5.55 2.39
N VAL A 64 2.92 6.05 1.38
CA VAL A 64 4.20 6.73 1.54
C VAL A 64 4.00 8.21 1.30
N ILE A 65 4.37 9.02 2.29
CA ILE A 65 4.20 10.46 2.28
C ILE A 65 5.54 11.13 2.53
N LYS A 66 5.82 12.18 1.77
CA LYS A 66 6.98 13.04 1.95
C LYS A 66 6.53 14.37 2.56
N LYS A 67 7.12 14.77 3.67
CA LYS A 67 6.95 16.13 4.20
C LYS A 67 7.60 17.12 3.24
N VAL A 68 6.87 18.19 2.88
CA VAL A 68 7.44 19.33 2.17
C VAL A 68 7.64 20.44 3.19
N THR A 69 8.89 20.62 3.64
CA THR A 69 9.23 21.83 4.40
C THR A 69 9.18 22.98 3.41
N GLY A 70 8.26 23.92 3.60
CA GLY A 70 8.43 25.22 2.98
C GLY A 70 9.70 25.82 3.55
N GLU A 71 10.73 25.97 2.74
CA GLU A 71 11.60 27.12 2.95
C GLU A 71 10.67 28.32 2.80
N VAL A 72 10.29 28.89 3.94
CA VAL A 72 9.66 30.21 3.97
C VAL A 72 10.74 31.15 3.45
N SER A 73 10.75 31.39 2.14
CA SER A 73 11.43 32.54 1.54
C SER A 73 10.85 33.75 2.23
N THR A 74 11.58 34.23 3.24
CA THR A 74 11.30 35.49 3.90
C THR A 74 11.98 36.51 3.01
N GLU A 75 11.22 37.08 2.08
CA GLU A 75 11.53 38.40 1.52
C GLU A 75 10.95 39.48 2.43
#